data_AF-A0A3P7MAF5-F1
#
_entry.id   AF-A0A3P7MAF5-F1
#
_cell.length_a   1.000
_cell.length_b   1.000
_cell.length_c   1.000
_cell.angle_alpha   90.00
_cell.angle_beta   90.00
_cell.angle_gamma   90.00
#
_symmetry.space_group_name_H-M   'P 1'
#
loop_
_entity.id
_entity.type
_entity.pdbx_description
1 polymer ?
#
loop_
_entity_poly.entity_id
_entity_poly.type
_entity_poly.pdbx_seq_one_letter_code
_entity_poly.pdbx_strand_id
1 'polypeptide(L)'
;MVPDNAKAIDVYAGKYHTISLQLQRGDVIAWWAVGNRNFGFGLFHAQNDDDNDYAIMDQVVPTFPWMPGPTVTPLDDSVKIDGLYKIWISNERSWWSTLSVQLRVEVNGRSENLTST
;
A
#
# COMPACT_ATOMS: atom_id res chain seq x y z
N MET A 1 18.42 2.25 0.79
CA MET A 1 18.64 1.05 -0.04
C MET A 1 17.28 0.53 -0.43
N VAL A 2 17.07 0.12 -1.69
CA VAL A 2 15.80 -0.48 -2.14
C VAL A 2 15.82 -1.97 -1.74
N PRO A 3 14.78 -2.52 -1.11
CA PRO A 3 14.71 -3.94 -0.81
C PRO A 3 14.74 -4.83 -2.06
N ASP A 4 15.40 -5.99 -1.99
CA ASP A 4 15.57 -6.90 -3.15
C ASP A 4 14.25 -7.44 -3.72
N ASN A 5 13.20 -7.52 -2.89
CA ASN A 5 11.86 -7.99 -3.27
C ASN A 5 10.89 -6.84 -3.61
N ALA A 6 11.35 -5.59 -3.68
CA ALA A 6 10.53 -4.47 -4.12
C ALA A 6 10.18 -4.61 -5.61
N LYS A 7 8.94 -4.30 -5.98
CA LYS A 7 8.44 -4.31 -7.35
C LYS A 7 8.16 -2.88 -7.81
N ALA A 8 8.46 -2.59 -9.06
CA ALA A 8 8.07 -1.35 -9.71
C ALA A 8 6.58 -1.41 -10.10
N ILE A 9 5.83 -0.39 -9.70
CA ILE A 9 4.42 -0.18 -10.07
C ILE A 9 4.35 1.13 -10.84
N ASP A 10 3.94 1.04 -12.10
CA ASP A 10 3.72 2.20 -12.94
C ASP A 10 2.22 2.57 -12.98
N VAL A 11 1.92 3.81 -12.63
CA VAL A 11 0.55 4.34 -12.58
C VAL A 11 0.45 5.50 -13.57
N TYR A 12 -0.34 5.33 -14.63
CA TYR A 12 -0.54 6.36 -15.64
C TYR A 12 -1.18 7.63 -15.07
N ALA A 13 -1.01 8.75 -15.78
CA ALA A 13 -1.63 10.03 -15.42
C ALA A 13 -3.16 9.88 -15.30
N GLY A 14 -3.75 10.47 -14.25
CA GLY A 14 -5.18 10.40 -14.01
C GLY A 14 -5.69 9.04 -13.52
N LYS A 15 -4.80 8.12 -13.10
CA LYS A 15 -5.13 6.77 -12.64
C LYS A 15 -4.62 6.50 -11.23
N TYR A 16 -5.14 5.45 -10.62
CA TYR A 16 -4.63 4.83 -9.41
C TYR A 16 -4.36 3.34 -9.65
N HIS A 17 -3.60 2.73 -8.74
CA HIS A 17 -3.36 1.29 -8.66
C HIS A 17 -3.70 0.80 -7.26
N THR A 18 -4.20 -0.44 -7.17
CA THR A 18 -4.67 -1.03 -5.92
C THR A 18 -4.15 -2.44 -5.76
N ILE A 19 -3.78 -2.78 -4.52
CA ILE A 19 -3.46 -4.15 -4.10
C ILE A 19 -4.44 -4.55 -3.00
N SER A 20 -5.27 -5.55 -3.28
CA SER A 20 -6.19 -6.15 -2.29
C SER A 20 -5.50 -7.22 -1.46
N LEU A 21 -5.76 -7.22 -0.16
CA LEU A 21 -5.15 -8.12 0.82
C LEU A 21 -6.23 -8.62 1.77
N GLN A 22 -6.47 -9.94 1.76
CA GLN A 22 -7.30 -10.59 2.76
C GLN A 22 -6.43 -10.98 3.96
N LEU A 23 -6.68 -10.37 5.11
CA LEU A 23 -5.88 -10.53 6.32
C LEU A 23 -6.68 -11.31 7.38
N GLN A 24 -5.99 -12.20 8.09
CA GLN A 24 -6.54 -12.96 9.20
C GLN A 24 -6.28 -12.26 10.54
N ARG A 25 -7.04 -12.67 11.55
CA ARG A 25 -6.88 -12.13 12.90
C ARG A 25 -5.47 -12.35 13.42
N GLY A 26 -4.76 -11.25 13.60
CA GLY A 26 -3.42 -11.25 14.18
C GLY A 26 -2.31 -11.00 13.17
N ASP A 27 -2.62 -10.95 11.87
CA ASP A 27 -1.67 -10.64 10.82
C ASP A 27 -1.13 -9.21 10.98
N VAL A 28 0.13 -9.04 10.59
CA VAL A 28 0.79 -7.75 10.46
C VAL A 28 1.08 -7.52 8.99
N ILE A 29 0.56 -6.42 8.45
CA ILE A 29 0.96 -5.92 7.14
C ILE A 29 2.12 -4.94 7.34
N ALA A 30 3.19 -5.10 6.57
CA ALA A 30 4.30 -4.16 6.49
C ALA A 30 4.47 -3.71 5.05
N TRP A 31 4.80 -2.43 4.86
CA TRP A 31 5.08 -1.88 3.54
C TRP A 31 6.35 -1.05 3.55
N TRP A 32 6.97 -0.99 2.38
CA TRP A 32 8.05 -0.08 2.07
C TRP A 32 7.78 0.50 0.68
N ALA A 33 7.70 1.83 0.56
CA ALA A 33 7.37 2.50 -0.70
C ALA A 33 8.27 3.71 -0.98
N VAL A 34 8.72 3.85 -2.23
CA VAL A 34 9.43 5.02 -2.75
C VAL A 34 8.85 5.41 -4.11
N GLY A 35 8.41 6.65 -4.25
CA GLY A 35 7.89 7.19 -5.50
C GLY A 35 8.84 8.18 -6.16
N ASN A 36 8.86 8.19 -7.50
CA ASN A 36 9.72 9.07 -8.28
C ASN A 36 9.17 10.50 -8.51
N ARG A 37 7.98 10.82 -7.98
CA ARG A 37 7.30 12.13 -8.07
C ARG A 37 6.20 12.20 -7.00
N ASN A 38 5.40 13.27 -6.99
CA ASN A 38 4.25 13.36 -6.09
C ASN A 38 3.24 12.23 -6.36
N PHE A 39 2.67 11.65 -5.30
CA PHE A 39 1.66 10.61 -5.41
C PHE A 39 0.78 10.53 -4.17
N GLY A 40 -0.40 9.92 -4.31
CA GLY A 40 -1.22 9.50 -3.19
C GLY A 40 -0.81 8.09 -2.73
N PHE A 41 -0.80 7.86 -1.43
CA PHE A 41 -0.62 6.54 -0.84
C PHE A 41 -1.59 6.37 0.32
N GLY A 42 -2.21 5.19 0.47
CA GLY A 42 -3.02 4.91 1.65
C GLY A 42 -3.36 3.44 1.79
N LEU A 43 -3.82 3.09 2.99
CA LEU A 43 -4.35 1.78 3.33
C LEU A 43 -5.82 1.94 3.73
N PHE A 44 -6.71 1.20 3.06
CA PHE A 44 -8.15 1.35 3.23
C PHE A 44 -8.79 0.02 3.57
N HIS A 45 -9.70 0.00 4.54
CA HIS A 45 -10.55 -1.14 4.83
C HIS A 45 -11.67 -1.23 3.79
N ALA A 46 -11.87 -2.40 3.21
CA ALA A 46 -12.90 -2.68 2.24
C ALA A 46 -13.92 -3.66 2.82
N GLN A 47 -15.20 -3.45 2.54
CA GLN A 47 -16.26 -4.39 2.91
C GLN A 47 -16.35 -5.56 1.93
N ASN A 48 -15.94 -5.33 0.68
CA ASN A 48 -15.89 -6.34 -0.38
C ASN A 48 -14.82 -5.98 -1.44
N ASP A 49 -14.55 -6.91 -2.36
CA ASP A 49 -13.51 -6.75 -3.38
C ASP A 49 -13.79 -5.64 -4.41
N ASP A 50 -15.05 -5.22 -4.57
CA ASP A 50 -15.47 -4.22 -5.55
C ASP A 50 -15.44 -2.78 -5.00
N ASP A 51 -15.20 -2.60 -3.69
CA ASP A 51 -15.13 -1.28 -3.06
C ASP A 51 -13.93 -0.48 -3.56
N ASN A 52 -14.17 0.59 -4.32
CA ASN A 52 -13.11 1.41 -4.92
C ASN A 52 -13.37 2.92 -4.78
N ASP A 53 -14.26 3.33 -3.88
CA ASP A 53 -14.49 4.74 -3.55
C ASP A 53 -13.60 5.18 -2.38
N TYR A 54 -12.33 5.44 -2.71
CA TYR A 54 -11.29 5.83 -1.74
C TYR A 54 -11.55 7.20 -1.07
N ALA A 55 -12.57 7.95 -1.51
CA ALA A 55 -12.98 9.20 -0.86
C ALA A 55 -13.82 8.95 0.41
N ILE A 56 -14.46 7.78 0.51
CA ILE A 56 -15.37 7.44 1.61
C ILE A 56 -14.99 6.17 2.37
N MET A 57 -14.10 5.33 1.83
CA MET A 57 -13.62 4.14 2.52
C MET A 57 -12.89 4.47 3.82
N ASP A 58 -13.04 3.60 4.82
CA ASP A 58 -12.35 3.72 6.10
C ASP A 58 -10.83 3.62 5.90
N GLN A 59 -10.11 4.65 6.32
CA GLN A 59 -8.67 4.78 6.13
C GLN A 59 -7.92 4.32 7.39
N VAL A 60 -6.85 3.55 7.19
CA VAL A 60 -5.89 3.19 8.23
C VAL A 60 -4.67 4.07 8.08
N VAL A 61 -4.17 4.59 9.20
CA VAL A 61 -2.98 5.46 9.21
C VAL A 61 -1.74 4.64 8.81
N PRO A 62 -0.86 5.17 7.95
CA PRO A 62 -0.92 6.49 7.31
C PRO A 62 -1.63 6.48 5.95
N THR A 63 -2.47 7.50 5.72
CA THR A 63 -3.00 7.84 4.40
C THR A 63 -2.58 9.26 4.02
N PHE A 64 -1.88 9.38 2.91
CA PHE A 64 -1.42 10.63 2.32
C PHE A 64 -2.09 10.82 0.95
N PRO A 65 -3.17 11.60 0.85
CA PRO A 65 -3.80 11.90 -0.44
C PRO A 65 -2.85 12.63 -1.41
N TRP A 66 -1.81 13.26 -0.87
CA TRP A 66 -0.72 13.88 -1.61
C TRP A 66 0.55 13.82 -0.77
N MET A 67 1.51 13.02 -1.22
CA MET A 67 2.87 13.01 -0.70
C MET A 67 3.80 13.70 -1.72
N PRO A 68 4.61 14.68 -1.30
CA PRO A 68 5.60 15.28 -2.18
C PRO A 68 6.68 14.25 -2.54
N GLY A 69 7.04 14.19 -3.81
CA GLY A 69 8.15 13.38 -4.30
C GLY A 69 9.03 14.12 -5.30
N PRO A 70 10.16 13.53 -5.75
CA PRO A 70 10.60 12.16 -5.44
C PRO A 70 10.85 11.95 -3.95
N THR A 71 10.44 10.82 -3.40
CA THR A 71 10.64 10.52 -1.99
C THR A 71 12.12 10.19 -1.75
N VAL A 72 12.77 10.96 -0.87
CA VAL A 72 14.15 10.69 -0.43
C VAL A 72 14.17 9.63 0.68
N THR A 73 13.21 9.71 1.60
CA THR A 73 12.99 8.73 2.65
C THR A 73 11.83 7.82 2.25
N PRO A 74 11.99 6.49 2.34
CA PRO A 74 10.90 5.57 2.07
C PRO A 74 9.77 5.73 3.07
N LEU A 75 8.54 5.50 2.60
CA LEU A 75 7.41 5.25 3.47
C LEU A 75 7.51 3.79 3.93
N ASP A 76 7.99 3.59 5.15
CA ASP A 76 8.27 2.29 5.75
C ASP A 76 7.54 2.20 7.10
N ASP A 77 6.51 1.36 7.16
CA ASP A 77 5.68 1.23 8.36
C ASP A 77 4.94 -0.12 8.34
N SER A 78 4.31 -0.46 9.46
CA SER A 78 3.54 -1.70 9.62
C SER A 78 2.37 -1.54 10.59
N VAL A 79 1.31 -2.32 10.36
CA VAL A 79 0.14 -2.31 11.23
C VAL A 79 -0.45 -3.70 11.38
N LYS A 80 -1.00 -3.99 12.56
CA LYS A 80 -1.71 -5.22 12.87
C LYS A 80 -3.20 -5.02 12.68
N ILE A 81 -3.78 -5.71 11.70
CA ILE A 81 -5.18 -5.55 11.28
C ILE A 81 -5.72 -6.88 10.72
N ASP A 82 -7.04 -6.99 10.66
CA ASP A 82 -7.74 -8.16 10.13
C ASP A 82 -8.96 -7.74 9.31
N GLY A 83 -9.27 -8.51 8.26
CA GLY A 83 -10.28 -8.16 7.27
C GLY A 83 -9.70 -7.93 5.86
N LEU A 84 -10.51 -7.35 4.98
CA LEU A 84 -10.09 -7.04 3.61
C LEU A 84 -9.57 -5.61 3.55
N TYR A 85 -8.35 -5.44 3.07
CA TYR A 85 -7.72 -4.12 2.93
C TYR A 85 -7.17 -3.90 1.53
N LYS A 86 -7.07 -2.62 1.17
CA LYS A 86 -6.57 -2.16 -0.12
C LYS A 86 -5.46 -1.14 0.09
N ILE A 87 -4.26 -1.46 -0.39
CA ILE A 87 -3.22 -0.44 -0.57
C ILE A 87 -3.56 0.31 -1.85
N TRP A 88 -3.67 1.63 -1.75
CA TRP A 88 -3.99 2.54 -2.85
C TRP A 88 -2.78 3.40 -3.17
N ILE A 89 -2.41 3.46 -4.44
CA ILE A 89 -1.35 4.32 -4.99
C ILE A 89 -1.98 5.19 -6.08
N SER A 90 -2.00 6.50 -5.91
CA SER A 90 -2.68 7.40 -6.84
C SER A 90 -1.75 8.35 -7.56
N ASN A 91 -1.98 8.44 -8.87
CA ASN A 91 -1.44 9.45 -9.77
C ASN A 91 -2.58 10.28 -10.41
N GLU A 92 -3.74 10.34 -9.76
CA GLU A 92 -4.96 10.93 -10.32
C GLU A 92 -4.85 12.43 -10.55
N ARG A 93 -3.95 13.11 -9.83
CA ARG A 93 -3.72 14.55 -9.98
C ARG A 93 -2.66 14.90 -11.03
N SER A 94 -1.98 13.91 -11.62
CA SER A 94 -1.08 14.12 -12.77
C SER A 94 -1.86 14.09 -14.06
N TRP A 95 -1.52 14.98 -15.00
CA TRP A 95 -2.18 15.11 -16.30
C TRP A 95 -1.30 14.72 -17.49
N TRP A 96 0.01 14.56 -17.30
CA TRP A 96 0.94 14.28 -18.40
C TRP A 96 2.00 13.21 -18.08
N SER A 97 2.14 12.78 -16.82
CA SER A 97 3.26 11.92 -16.41
C SER A 97 2.83 10.66 -15.69
N THR A 98 3.43 9.53 -16.07
CA THR A 98 3.37 8.26 -15.34
C THR A 98 4.19 8.35 -14.05
N LEU A 99 3.59 7.93 -12.95
CA LEU A 99 4.23 7.70 -11.66
C LEU A 99 4.84 6.31 -11.65
N SER A 100 6.07 6.19 -11.13
CA SER A 100 6.67 4.88 -10.82
C SER A 100 6.95 4.81 -9.32
N VAL A 101 6.43 3.76 -8.67
CA VAL A 101 6.63 3.48 -7.25
C VAL A 101 7.33 2.14 -7.10
N GLN A 102 8.46 2.12 -6.39
CA GLN A 102 9.05 0.89 -5.89
C GLN A 102 8.33 0.51 -4.60
N LEU A 103 7.66 -0.64 -4.61
CA LEU A 103 6.83 -1.10 -3.50
C LEU A 103 7.22 -2.51 -3.08
N ARG A 104 7.39 -2.70 -1.77
CA ARG A 104 7.38 -4.00 -1.11
C ARG A 104 6.22 -4.04 -0.13
N VAL A 105 5.47 -5.14 -0.14
CA VAL A 105 4.40 -5.42 0.83
C VAL A 105 4.61 -6.82 1.35
N GLU A 106 4.56 -6.97 2.67
CA GLU A 106 4.73 -8.26 3.36
C GLU A 106 3.56 -8.44 4.33
N VAL A 107 3.01 -9.65 4.37
CA VAL A 107 2.01 -10.05 5.34
C VAL A 107 2.62 -11.14 6.20
N ASN A 108 2.83 -10.82 7.47
CA ASN A 108 3.37 -11.72 8.46
C ASN A 108 2.24 -12.19 9.37
N GLY A 109 1.79 -13.43 9.14
CA GLY A 109 0.88 -14.10 10.06
C GLY A 109 1.60 -14.67 11.27
N ARG A 110 0.86 -14.95 12.34
CA ARG A 110 1.39 -15.74 13.45
C ARG A 110 1.64 -17.15 12.94
N SER A 111 2.89 -17.53 12.68
CA SER A 111 3.28 -18.94 12.68
C SER A 111 2.97 -19.47 14.08
N GLU A 112 1.88 -20.22 14.24
CA GLU A 112 1.73 -21.04 15.43
C GLU A 112 2.97 -21.95 15.47
N ASN A 113 3.72 -21.87 16.55
CA ASN A 113 4.83 -22.77 16.84
C ASN A 113 4.31 -24.20 16.75
N LEU A 114 4.53 -24.87 15.61
CA LEU A 114 4.41 -26.31 15.53
C LEU A 114 5.59 -26.86 16.34
N THR A 115 5.26 -27.26 17.56
CA THR A 115 6.08 -28.01 18.51
C THR A 115 6.97 -29.01 17.80
N SER A 116 8.27 -28.90 18.07
CA SER A 116 9.22 -30.00 17.87
C SER A 116 8.67 -31.27 18.50
N THR A 117 8.56 -32.33 17.71
CA THR A 117 8.50 -33.72 18.19
C THR A 117 9.78 -34.39 17.72
#